data_AF-A0A6L2PFZ3-F1
#
_entry.id   AF-A0A6L2PFZ3-F1
#
_cell.length_a   1.000
_cell.length_b   1.000
_cell.length_c   1.000
_cell.angle_alpha   90.00
_cell.angle_beta   90.00
_cell.angle_gamma   90.00
#
_symmetry.space_group_name_H-M   'P 1'
#
loop_
_entity.id
_entity.type
_entity.pdbx_description
1 polymer ?
#
loop_
_entity_poly.entity_id
_entity_poly.type
_entity_poly.pdbx_seq_one_letter_code
_entity_poly.pdbx_strand_id
1 'polypeptide(L)' 'MDVYHGKNRICSTADMTVTHATVRHLTRKVEGHRHKLYMDNFFSSPDLFDDLTERKINCCGTVGLNKKGFTPTEQLT' A
#
# COMPACT_ATOMS: atom_id res chain seq x y z
N MET A 1 17.68 5.89 -5.86
CA MET A 1 17.18 4.55 -6.21
C MET A 1 17.46 3.72 -4.98
N ASP A 2 16.42 3.30 -4.27
CA ASP A 2 16.57 2.56 -3.02
C ASP A 2 16.20 1.11 -3.29
N VAL A 3 17.09 0.19 -2.91
CA VAL A 3 16.96 -1.24 -3.22
C VAL A 3 16.48 -1.99 -1.98
N TYR A 4 15.46 -2.83 -2.15
CA TYR A 4 14.96 -3.69 -1.06
C TYR A 4 15.88 -4.90 -0.89
N HIS A 5 16.63 -4.93 0.21
CA HIS A 5 17.60 -5.99 0.51
C HIS A 5 17.04 -7.16 1.35
N GLY A 6 15.73 -7.20 1.64
CA GLY A 6 15.09 -8.28 2.42
C GLY A 6 15.41 -8.33 3.92
N LYS A 7 16.44 -7.61 4.38
CA LYS A 7 16.84 -7.49 5.81
C LYS A 7 16.58 -6.10 6.41
N ASN A 8 16.35 -5.10 5.57
CA ASN A 8 16.10 -3.74 6.03
C ASN A 8 14.64 -3.58 6.44
N ARG A 9 14.41 -3.54 7.75
CA ARG A 9 13.18 -3.02 8.36
C ARG A 9 13.18 -1.50 8.25
N ILE A 10 13.02 -0.98 7.02
CA ILE A 10 12.93 0.47 6.81
C ILE A 10 11.71 0.97 7.58
N CYS A 11 11.93 1.78 8.62
CA CYS A 11 10.91 2.52 9.36
C CYS A 11 9.63 1.72 9.73
N SER A 12 9.73 0.41 9.98
CA SER A 12 8.60 -0.36 10.48
C SER A 12 8.44 -0.04 11.97
N THR A 13 7.45 0.77 12.32
CA THR A 13 6.93 0.82 13.69
C THR A 13 6.28 -0.54 14.00
N ALA A 14 6.10 -0.86 15.29
CA ALA A 14 5.57 -2.17 15.71
C ALA A 14 4.22 -2.52 15.03
N ASP A 15 3.46 -1.50 14.65
CA ASP A 15 2.11 -1.61 14.09
C ASP A 15 2.07 -1.61 12.55
N MET A 16 3.21 -1.44 11.86
CA MET A 16 3.24 -1.26 10.40
C MET A 16 4.01 -2.38 9.69
N THR A 17 3.41 -2.91 8.63
CA THR A 17 4.05 -3.95 7.80
C THR A 17 5.24 -3.39 7.00
N VAL A 18 6.18 -4.27 6.64
CA VAL A 18 7.37 -3.88 5.87
C VAL A 18 6.99 -3.32 4.50
N THR A 19 5.96 -3.89 3.86
CA THR A 19 5.46 -3.42 2.56
C THR A 19 4.87 -2.03 2.67
N HIS A 20 4.07 -1.76 3.70
CA HIS A 20 3.51 -0.43 3.96
C HIS A 20 4.62 0.60 4.18
N ALA A 21 5.61 0.29 5.01
CA ALA A 21 6.71 1.22 5.27
C ALA A 21 7.54 1.50 4.00
N THR A 22 7.70 0.49 3.14
CA THR A 22 8.39 0.61 1.85
C THR A 22 7.64 1.55 0.89
N VAL A 23 6.32 1.35 0.71
CA VAL A 23 5.51 2.23 -0.15
C VAL A 23 5.58 3.67 0.35
N ARG A 24 5.38 3.87 1.65
CA ARG A 24 5.46 5.19 2.28
C ARG A 24 6.82 5.85 2.08
N HIS A 25 7.91 5.10 2.13
CA HIS A 25 9.26 5.61 1.88
C HIS A 25 9.45 6.04 0.42
N LEU A 26 8.98 5.23 -0.54
CA LEU A 26 9.08 5.53 -1.97
C LEU A 26 8.22 6.72 -2.38
N THR A 27 7.05 6.91 -1.74
CA THR A 27 6.10 7.95 -2.11
C THR A 27 6.38 9.32 -1.49
N ARG A 28 7.37 9.45 -0.59
CA ARG A 28 7.66 10.72 0.11
C ARG A 28 7.83 11.92 -0.83
N LYS A 29 8.41 11.70 -2.01
CA LYS A 29 8.69 12.76 -2.99
C LYS A 29 7.44 13.27 -3.70
N VAL A 30 6.35 12.50 -3.68
CA VAL A 30 5.10 12.80 -4.41
C VAL A 30 3.94 13.14 -3.47
N GLU A 31 4.18 13.17 -2.15
CA GLU A 31 3.20 13.58 -1.14
C GLU A 31 2.71 15.02 -1.42
N GLY A 32 1.41 15.27 -1.26
CA GLY A 32 0.82 16.59 -1.49
C GLY A 32 0.52 16.95 -2.96
N HIS A 33 1.00 16.17 -3.93
CA HIS A 33 0.91 16.49 -5.36
C HIS A 33 -0.28 15.82 -6.08
N ARG A 34 -1.15 15.08 -5.36
CA ARG A 34 -2.35 14.38 -5.91
C ARG A 34 -2.07 13.45 -7.08
N HIS A 35 -0.84 12.91 -7.17
CA HIS A 35 -0.51 11.86 -8.12
C HIS A 35 -1.35 10.60 -7.89
N LYS A 36 -1.53 9.81 -8.97
CA LYS A 36 -2.21 8.52 -8.93
C LYS A 36 -1.15 7.41 -8.86
N LEU A 37 -1.10 6.71 -7.73
CA LEU A 37 -0.22 5.59 -7.51
C LEU A 37 -0.95 4.28 -7.85
N TYR A 38 -0.40 3.52 -8.80
CA TYR A 38 -0.91 2.21 -9.16
C TYR A 38 -0.02 1.13 -8.55
N MET A 39 -0.63 0.17 -7.86
CA MET A 39 0.09 -0.84 -7.07
C MET A 39 -0.40 -2.26 -7.37
N ASP A 40 0.53 -3.22 -7.26
CA ASP A 40 0.21 -4.64 -7.28
C ASP A 40 -0.38 -5.11 -5.94
N ASN A 41 -1.06 -6.27 -5.95
CA ASN A 41 -1.73 -6.88 -4.81
C ASN A 41 -0.83 -7.05 -3.59
N PHE A 42 0.45 -7.37 -3.79
CA PHE A 42 1.42 -7.53 -2.70
C PHE A 42 1.58 -6.27 -1.83
N PHE A 43 1.46 -5.09 -2.46
CA PHE A 43 1.57 -3.79 -1.79
C PHE A 43 0.21 -3.19 -1.43
N SER A 44 -0.89 -3.81 -1.85
CA SER A 44 -2.24 -3.33 -1.54
C SER A 44 -2.67 -3.72 -0.12
N SER A 45 -3.11 -2.73 0.66
CA SER A 45 -3.80 -2.94 1.93
C SER A 45 -4.75 -1.77 2.22
N PRO A 46 -5.92 -2.02 2.82
CA PRO A 46 -6.87 -0.96 3.18
C PRO A 46 -6.22 0.15 4.02
N ASP A 47 -5.50 -0.22 5.10
CA ASP A 47 -4.83 0.73 6.00
C ASP A 47 -3.80 1.62 5.29
N LEU A 48 -3.16 1.09 4.23
CA LEU A 48 -2.21 1.87 3.43
C LEU A 48 -2.92 2.89 2.56
N PHE A 49 -4.09 2.54 2.03
CA PHE A 49 -4.84 3.45 1.17
C PHE A 49 -5.38 4.64 1.98
N ASP A 50 -5.75 4.41 3.24
CA ASP A 50 -6.13 5.48 4.16
C ASP A 50 -4.95 6.41 4.45
N ASP A 51 -3.76 5.90 4.83
CA ASP A 51 -2.56 6.73 5.08
C ASP A 51 -2.13 7.52 3.82
N LEU A 52 -2.23 6.91 2.63
CA LEU A 52 -1.93 7.61 1.38
C LEU A 52 -2.94 8.71 1.04
N THR A 53 -4.22 8.48 1.36
CA THR A 53 -5.28 9.46 1.13
C THR A 53 -5.10 10.68 2.02
N GLU A 54 -4.75 10.48 3.31
CA GLU A 54 -4.41 11.57 4.24
C GLU A 54 -3.22 12.41 3.72
N ARG A 55 -2.25 11.76 3.06
CA ARG A 55 -1.08 12.39 2.42
C ARG A 55 -1.37 13.03 1.07
N LYS A 56 -2.64 13.08 0.65
CA LYS A 56 -3.09 13.61 -0.65
C LYS A 56 -2.46 12.88 -1.83
N ILE A 57 -2.28 11.56 -1.72
CA ILE A 57 -1.90 10.69 -2.82
C ILE A 57 -3.11 9.82 -3.16
N ASN A 58 -3.56 9.90 -4.41
CA ASN A 58 -4.61 9.00 -4.87
C ASN A 58 -3.97 7.66 -5.21
N CYS A 59 -4.61 6.55 -4.83
CA CYS A 59 -4.07 5.23 -5.13
C CYS A 59 -5.12 4.27 -5.69
N CYS A 60 -4.63 3.27 -6.43
CA CYS A 60 -5.42 2.16 -6.95
C CYS A 60 -4.54 0.92 -6.97
N GLY A 61 -5.13 -0.24 -6.70
CA GLY A 61 -4.41 -1.51 -6.79
C GLY A 61 -5.38 -2.67 -6.86
N THR A 62 -4.83 -3.83 -7.21
CA THR A 62 -5.56 -5.09 -7.24
C THR A 62 -5.63 -5.67 -5.82
N VAL A 63 -6.74 -6.29 -5.44
CA VAL A 63 -6.87 -6.99 -4.15
C VAL A 63 -7.05 -8.48 -4.42
N GLY A 64 -6.29 -9.32 -3.71
CA GLY A 64 -6.41 -10.77 -3.79
C GLY A 64 -7.70 -11.28 -3.13
N LEU A 65 -8.30 -12.31 -3.73
CA LEU A 65 -9.57 -12.92 -3.29
C LEU A 65 -9.58 -13.37 -1.82
N ASN A 66 -8.40 -13.72 -1.26
CA ASN A 66 -8.27 -14.23 0.11
C ASN A 66 -7.90 -13.13 1.13
N LYS A 67 -8.00 -11.84 0.78
CA LYS A 67 -7.72 -10.74 1.71
C LYS A 67 -8.86 -10.60 2.73
N LYS A 68 -8.51 -10.67 4.01
CA LYS A 68 -9.45 -10.48 5.13
C LYS A 68 -10.11 -9.10 5.02
N GLY A 69 -11.42 -9.05 5.23
CA GLY A 69 -12.20 -7.81 5.16
C GLY A 69 -12.89 -7.55 3.82
N PHE A 70 -12.58 -8.34 2.79
CA PHE A 70 -13.37 -8.39 1.56
C PHE A 70 -14.30 -9.59 1.64
N THR A 71 -15.60 -9.37 1.43
CA THR A 71 -16.51 -10.48 1.17
C THR A 71 -16.09 -11.12 -0.14
N PRO A 72 -16.01 -12.46 -0.23
CA PRO A 72 -15.92 -13.12 -1.53
C PRO A 72 -17.07 -12.56 -2.35
N THR A 73 -16.75 -11.95 -3.49
CA THR A 73 -17.77 -11.47 -4.41
C THR A 73 -18.68 -12.66 -4.67
N GLU A 74 -19.98 -12.55 -4.31
CA GLU A 74 -20.98 -13.49 -4.79
C GLU A 74 -20.72 -13.60 -6.29
N GLN A 75 -20.25 -14.76 -6.71
CA GLN A 75 -20.05 -15.02 -8.12
C GLN A 75 -21.45 -14.97 -8.72
N LEU A 76 -21.75 -13.87 -9.42
CA LEU A 76 -22.95 -13.69 -10.21
C LEU A 76 -23.01 -14.90 -11.15
N THR A 77 -23.82 -15.89 -10.76
CA THR A 77 -24.12 -17.09 -11.53
C THR A 77 -25.27 -16.77 -12.46
#